data_AF-A0A958P9H2-F1
#
_entry.id   AF-A0A958P9H2-F1
#
_cell.length_a   1.000
_cell.length_b   1.000
_cell.length_c   1.000
_cell.angle_alpha   90.00
_cell.angle_beta   90.00
_cell.angle_gamma   90.00
#
_symmetry.space_group_name_H-M   'P 1'
#
loop_
_entity.id
_entity.type
_entity.pdbx_description
1 polymer ?
#
loop_
_entity_poly.entity_id
_entity_poly.type
_entity_poly.pdbx_seq_one_letter_code
_entity_poly.pdbx_strand_id
1 'polypeptide(L)'
;MAKLKILPVLLALAWSSFVASKAHAGWHTGNAGDVFSAEFILTGRDVVKKLSFISKEQPQDLVDLARLSMAVETAIVHSEEEVFNNGHPVNAVNFYPEKNEIILSRSRWQELRRAHQTRERYLIVLHEYLWLTGIEDLQFQVSSKIIDWLNISNYNPNIFWNPVNPVNVLEVESLANSEKCKYEPQKFVVSTRAETQEMTPLAGCPNADIRNIKIEKIGLIVPQSEGVRGLFHRYQVTVTNADGAKLNQVTFEPEWGRCLGLDTQTCRYSGRLIFSDISLIFGFIDDFQSGKEN
;
A
#
# COMPACT_ATOMS: atom_id res chain seq x y z
N MET A 1 22.80 -46.97 59.84
CA MET A 1 21.40 -46.47 59.94
C MET A 1 21.12 -45.58 58.76
N ALA A 2 20.21 -46.03 57.89
CA ALA A 2 19.84 -45.35 56.65
C ALA A 2 19.03 -44.08 56.94
N LYS A 3 19.37 -42.97 56.27
CA LYS A 3 18.49 -41.81 56.15
C LYS A 3 18.15 -41.62 54.68
N LEU A 4 16.98 -42.14 54.33
CA LEU A 4 16.18 -41.81 53.17
C LEU A 4 15.98 -40.29 53.14
N LYS A 5 16.46 -39.60 52.11
CA LYS A 5 16.11 -38.19 51.84
C LYS A 5 15.31 -38.12 50.56
N ILE A 6 14.06 -37.76 50.78
CA ILE A 6 12.98 -37.56 49.84
C ILE A 6 13.32 -36.39 48.92
N LEU A 7 13.09 -36.64 47.63
CA LEU A 7 13.07 -35.70 46.52
C LEU A 7 11.96 -34.63 46.73
N PRO A 8 12.25 -33.33 46.60
CA PRO A 8 11.27 -32.37 46.10
C PRO A 8 11.62 -32.12 44.62
N VAL A 9 10.90 -32.71 43.67
CA VAL A 9 9.64 -32.19 43.11
C VAL A 9 9.80 -30.72 42.71
N LEU A 10 10.14 -30.55 41.42
CA LEU A 10 9.47 -29.64 40.49
C LEU A 10 9.21 -28.22 41.02
N LEU A 11 10.20 -27.34 40.85
CA LEU A 11 9.91 -25.95 40.53
C LEU A 11 11.03 -25.38 39.64
N ALA A 12 11.30 -26.06 38.52
CA ALA A 12 11.89 -25.40 37.37
C ALA A 12 10.81 -24.47 36.82
N LEU A 13 10.68 -23.29 37.44
CA LEU A 13 10.10 -22.12 36.80
C LEU A 13 10.92 -21.89 35.55
N ALA A 14 10.48 -22.51 34.46
CA ALA A 14 10.76 -22.07 33.12
C ALA A 14 10.26 -20.64 33.05
N TRP A 15 11.13 -19.70 33.43
CA TRP A 15 11.17 -18.38 32.82
C TRP A 15 11.51 -18.63 31.35
N SER A 16 10.53 -19.13 30.60
CA SER A 16 10.34 -18.75 29.22
C SER A 16 10.16 -17.24 29.27
N SER A 17 11.31 -16.55 29.25
CA SER A 17 11.38 -15.23 28.68
C SER A 17 10.71 -15.39 27.33
N PHE A 18 9.45 -14.94 27.24
CA PHE A 18 8.88 -14.52 25.98
C PHE A 18 9.80 -13.40 25.52
N VAL A 19 10.90 -13.79 24.88
CA VAL A 19 11.52 -12.97 23.86
C VAL A 19 10.40 -12.90 22.83
N ALA A 20 9.54 -11.90 22.98
CA ALA A 20 8.80 -11.36 21.87
C ALA A 20 9.88 -10.96 20.89
N SER A 21 10.27 -11.90 20.03
CA SER A 21 11.02 -11.63 18.83
C SER A 21 10.22 -10.55 18.14
N LYS A 22 10.71 -9.30 18.26
CA LYS A 22 10.20 -8.20 17.46
C LYS A 22 10.25 -8.73 16.04
N ALA A 23 9.08 -8.96 15.45
CA ALA A 23 9.00 -9.33 14.06
C ALA A 23 9.68 -8.19 13.31
N HIS A 24 10.90 -8.45 12.85
CA HIS A 24 11.70 -7.53 12.06
C HIS A 24 11.95 -8.24 10.74
N ALA A 25 11.53 -7.53 9.70
CA ALA A 25 11.73 -7.78 8.28
C ALA A 25 10.96 -8.95 7.63
N GLY A 26 9.96 -8.54 6.84
CA GLY A 26 9.61 -9.11 5.54
C GLY A 26 8.62 -8.18 4.86
N TRP A 27 9.02 -7.33 3.90
CA TRP A 27 8.84 -7.68 2.48
C TRP A 27 10.05 -7.29 1.58
N HIS A 28 11.24 -7.18 2.20
CA HIS A 28 12.58 -6.90 1.64
C HIS A 28 13.16 -5.47 1.78
N THR A 29 12.43 -4.48 2.28
CA THR A 29 13.03 -3.20 2.79
C THR A 29 12.40 -2.65 4.08
N GLY A 30 11.76 -3.48 4.90
CA GLY A 30 11.62 -3.19 6.34
C GLY A 30 10.32 -2.57 6.89
N ASN A 31 9.29 -2.28 6.08
CA ASN A 31 8.10 -1.52 6.57
C ASN A 31 6.77 -2.29 6.61
N ALA A 32 6.78 -3.63 6.49
CA ALA A 32 5.55 -4.40 6.62
C ALA A 32 5.00 -4.26 8.05
N GLY A 33 3.87 -3.57 8.19
CA GLY A 33 3.24 -3.23 9.47
C GLY A 33 3.23 -1.74 9.81
N ASP A 34 3.94 -0.90 9.05
CA ASP A 34 3.99 0.53 9.26
C ASP A 34 3.26 1.30 8.15
N VAL A 35 1.94 1.44 8.34
CA VAL A 35 1.05 2.13 7.41
C VAL A 35 1.44 3.60 7.22
N PHE A 36 2.00 4.25 8.24
CA PHE A 36 2.36 5.66 8.18
C PHE A 36 3.56 5.88 7.25
N SER A 37 4.58 5.03 7.39
CA SER A 37 5.76 5.06 6.53
C SER A 37 5.41 4.69 5.09
N ALA A 38 4.49 3.74 4.89
CA ALA A 38 3.99 3.41 3.57
C ALA A 38 3.30 4.61 2.90
N GLU A 39 2.40 5.31 3.59
CA GLU A 39 1.75 6.52 3.11
C GLU A 39 2.74 7.64 2.77
N PHE A 40 3.77 7.80 3.59
CA PHE A 40 4.82 8.80 3.36
C PHE A 40 5.59 8.53 2.06
N ILE A 41 6.09 7.29 1.90
CA ILE A 41 6.81 6.87 0.68
C ILE A 41 5.92 7.04 -0.56
N LEU A 42 4.66 6.64 -0.46
CA LEU A 42 3.68 6.77 -1.54
C LEU A 42 3.46 8.21 -1.97
N THR A 43 3.32 9.11 -1.00
CA THR A 43 3.19 10.53 -1.26
C THR A 43 4.44 11.05 -1.98
N GLY A 44 5.64 10.59 -1.60
CA GLY A 44 6.89 10.98 -2.24
C GLY A 44 6.96 10.52 -3.70
N ARG A 45 6.56 9.28 -3.98
CA ARG A 45 6.46 8.76 -5.36
C ARG A 45 5.48 9.56 -6.21
N ASP A 46 4.33 9.90 -5.66
CA ASP A 46 3.33 10.71 -6.37
C ASP A 46 3.85 12.12 -6.69
N VAL A 47 4.57 12.75 -5.74
CA VAL A 47 5.25 14.04 -5.97
C VAL A 47 6.22 13.95 -7.15
N VAL A 48 7.14 12.98 -7.14
CA VAL A 48 8.13 12.79 -8.23
C VAL A 48 7.42 12.58 -9.57
N LYS A 49 6.37 11.77 -9.57
CA LYS A 49 5.59 11.49 -10.77
C LYS A 49 4.89 12.72 -11.30
N LYS A 50 4.22 13.50 -10.44
CA LYS A 50 3.57 14.76 -10.84
C LYS A 50 4.58 15.78 -11.37
N LEU A 51 5.75 15.89 -10.74
CA LEU A 51 6.83 16.76 -11.22
C LEU A 51 7.32 16.37 -12.62
N SER A 52 7.34 15.08 -12.96
CA SER A 52 7.74 14.61 -14.29
C SER A 52 6.82 15.07 -15.43
N PHE A 53 5.58 15.47 -15.11
CA PHE A 53 4.59 15.98 -16.07
C PHE A 53 4.58 17.51 -16.20
N ILE A 54 5.25 18.23 -15.29
CA ILE A 54 5.40 19.69 -15.41
C ILE A 54 6.43 19.96 -16.52
N SER A 55 6.18 20.96 -17.36
CA SER A 55 7.12 21.38 -18.41
C SER A 55 8.54 21.49 -17.85
N LYS A 56 9.52 20.91 -18.55
CA LYS A 56 10.91 20.75 -18.09
C LYS A 56 11.56 22.06 -17.64
N GLU A 57 11.07 23.19 -18.12
CA GLU A 57 11.59 24.53 -17.85
C GLU A 57 11.34 25.06 -16.42
N GLN A 58 10.41 24.48 -15.64
CA GLN A 58 10.11 25.00 -14.29
C GLN A 58 10.81 24.24 -13.14
N PRO A 59 10.83 22.89 -13.10
CA PRO A 59 11.37 22.17 -11.94
C PRO A 59 12.88 21.94 -11.96
N GLN A 60 13.49 21.87 -13.16
CA GLN A 60 14.89 21.42 -13.31
C GLN A 60 15.92 22.39 -12.70
N ASP A 61 15.57 23.67 -12.59
CA ASP A 61 16.44 24.68 -11.98
C ASP A 61 16.49 24.60 -10.45
N LEU A 62 15.50 23.97 -9.82
CA LEU A 62 15.42 23.85 -8.36
C LEU A 62 15.76 22.44 -7.87
N VAL A 63 15.41 21.41 -8.65
CA VAL A 63 15.50 20.02 -8.20
C VAL A 63 15.95 19.10 -9.33
N ASP A 64 16.99 18.32 -9.05
CA ASP A 64 17.35 17.17 -9.87
C ASP A 64 16.34 16.03 -9.62
N LEU A 65 15.42 15.84 -10.57
CA LEU A 65 14.37 14.82 -10.46
C LEU A 65 14.92 13.40 -10.37
N ALA A 66 16.07 13.10 -10.98
CA ALA A 66 16.67 11.77 -10.89
C ALA A 66 17.20 11.52 -9.47
N ARG A 67 17.84 12.52 -8.86
CA ARG A 67 18.28 12.44 -7.46
C ARG A 67 17.11 12.38 -6.49
N LEU A 68 16.05 13.17 -6.71
CA LEU A 68 14.84 13.11 -5.89
C LEU A 68 14.18 11.74 -5.98
N SER A 69 14.02 11.19 -7.19
CA SER A 69 13.48 9.85 -7.39
C SER A 69 14.34 8.79 -6.69
N MET A 70 15.67 8.91 -6.75
CA MET A 70 16.58 8.00 -6.05
C MET A 70 16.43 8.10 -4.52
N ALA A 71 16.29 9.32 -3.97
CA ALA A 71 16.04 9.52 -2.54
C ALA A 71 14.74 8.84 -2.10
N VAL A 72 13.66 9.00 -2.87
CA VAL A 72 12.36 8.35 -2.59
C VAL A 72 12.46 6.83 -2.54
N GLU A 73 13.19 6.22 -3.48
CA GLU A 73 13.26 4.76 -3.58
C GLU A 73 14.25 4.11 -2.59
N THR A 74 15.24 4.86 -2.12
CA THR A 74 16.35 4.30 -1.32
C THR A 74 16.29 4.68 0.16
N ALA A 75 15.53 5.72 0.52
CA ALA A 75 15.40 6.14 1.92
C ALA A 75 14.75 5.05 2.77
N ILE A 76 15.33 4.81 3.94
CA ILE A 76 14.71 4.02 5.00
C ILE A 76 13.72 4.94 5.71
N VAL A 77 12.42 4.69 5.55
CA VAL A 77 11.36 5.45 6.23
C VAL A 77 10.72 4.56 7.27
N HIS A 78 10.69 4.97 8.53
CA HIS A 78 9.89 4.29 9.55
C HIS A 78 9.18 5.31 10.44
N SER A 79 8.22 4.87 11.25
CA SER A 79 7.43 5.76 12.10
C SER A 79 7.47 5.39 13.57
N GLU A 80 7.52 6.42 14.40
CA GLU A 80 7.44 6.37 15.86
C GLU A 80 6.20 7.14 16.33
N GLU A 81 5.75 6.90 17.56
CA GLU A 81 4.56 7.59 18.07
C GLU A 81 4.74 9.12 18.06
N GLU A 82 5.88 9.57 18.59
CA GLU A 82 6.30 10.97 18.63
C GLU A 82 7.74 11.07 18.16
N VAL A 83 8.05 12.14 17.41
CA VAL A 83 9.40 12.42 16.91
C VAL A 83 9.80 13.81 17.35
N PHE A 84 11.04 13.96 17.80
CA PHE A 84 11.57 15.22 18.30
C PHE A 84 12.85 15.61 17.55
N ASN A 85 12.97 16.90 17.22
CA ASN A 85 14.20 17.50 16.72
C ASN A 85 14.62 18.61 17.70
N ASN A 86 15.82 18.50 18.29
CA ASN A 86 16.32 19.42 19.32
C ASN A 86 15.33 19.64 20.49
N GLY A 87 14.65 18.58 20.92
CA GLY A 87 13.67 18.63 22.02
C GLY A 87 12.29 19.18 21.63
N HIS A 88 12.08 19.54 20.36
CA HIS A 88 10.79 20.02 19.86
C HIS A 88 10.08 18.95 19.03
N PRO A 89 8.77 18.73 19.23
CA PRO A 89 8.02 17.75 18.47
C PRO A 89 7.89 18.17 17.00
N VAL A 90 8.18 17.27 16.07
CA VAL A 90 8.17 17.51 14.61
C VAL A 90 7.36 16.45 13.86
N ASN A 91 6.92 16.76 12.65
CA ASN A 91 6.12 15.84 11.82
C ASN A 91 6.98 14.67 11.30
N ALA A 92 8.19 14.98 10.87
CA ALA A 92 9.22 14.04 10.48
C ALA A 92 10.59 14.67 10.76
N VAL A 93 11.62 13.83 10.77
CA VAL A 93 13.00 14.25 10.80
C VAL A 93 13.81 13.36 9.88
N ASN A 94 14.68 13.95 9.08
CA ASN A 94 15.69 13.24 8.32
C ASN A 94 17.05 13.29 9.05
N PHE A 95 17.87 12.26 8.83
CA PHE A 95 19.20 12.13 9.45
C PHE A 95 20.31 12.29 8.40
N TYR A 96 20.10 13.06 7.34
CA TYR A 96 21.10 13.30 6.30
C TYR A 96 22.15 14.32 6.78
N PRO A 97 23.44 14.16 6.44
CA PRO A 97 24.05 13.12 5.58
C PRO A 97 24.43 11.82 6.30
N GLU A 98 24.23 11.74 7.62
CA GLU A 98 24.72 10.62 8.43
C GLU A 98 24.01 9.30 8.06
N LYS A 99 22.73 9.38 7.70
CA LYS A 99 21.90 8.25 7.28
C LYS A 99 20.91 8.67 6.21
N ASN A 100 20.60 7.74 5.30
CA ASN A 100 19.49 7.86 4.37
C ASN A 100 18.17 7.44 5.03
N GLU A 101 17.84 8.09 6.16
CA GLU A 101 16.77 7.67 7.07
C GLU A 101 15.83 8.85 7.38
N ILE A 102 14.53 8.59 7.32
CA ILE A 102 13.45 9.52 7.71
C ILE A 102 12.62 8.83 8.80
N ILE A 103 12.43 9.51 9.93
CA ILE A 103 11.56 9.06 11.02
C ILE A 103 10.36 9.98 11.10
N LEU A 104 9.17 9.40 11.07
CA LEU A 104 7.90 10.12 11.06
C LEU A 104 7.14 9.97 12.38
N SER A 105 6.53 11.06 12.84
CA SER A 105 5.61 11.03 13.99
C SER A 105 4.23 10.56 13.56
N ARG A 106 3.78 9.43 14.11
CA ARG A 106 2.43 8.90 13.88
C ARG A 106 1.36 9.86 14.37
N SER A 107 1.50 10.39 15.59
CA SER A 107 0.50 11.27 16.20
C SER A 107 0.25 12.52 15.35
N ARG A 108 1.32 13.15 14.84
CA ARG A 108 1.21 14.33 13.97
C ARG A 108 0.79 13.98 12.54
N TRP A 109 1.24 12.85 12.00
CA TRP A 109 0.81 12.40 10.68
C TRP A 109 -0.68 12.11 10.62
N GLN A 110 -1.29 11.59 11.70
CA GLN A 110 -2.74 11.43 11.79
C GLN A 110 -3.49 12.75 11.59
N GLU A 111 -2.94 13.88 12.07
CA GLU A 111 -3.52 15.19 11.84
C GLU A 111 -3.46 15.60 10.37
N LEU A 112 -2.35 15.26 9.69
CA LEU A 112 -2.13 15.50 8.26
C LEU A 112 -2.97 14.61 7.34
N ARG A 113 -3.60 13.54 7.87
CA ARG A 113 -4.57 12.72 7.12
C ARG A 113 -5.93 13.41 6.96
N ARG A 114 -6.18 14.52 7.67
CA ARG A 114 -7.41 15.31 7.53
C ARG A 114 -7.52 15.89 6.12
N ALA A 115 -8.76 16.04 5.64
CA ALA A 115 -9.00 16.41 4.25
C ALA A 115 -8.42 17.77 3.84
N HIS A 116 -8.47 18.74 4.73
CA HIS A 116 -7.93 20.08 4.53
C HIS A 116 -6.40 20.18 4.73
N GLN A 117 -5.70 19.05 4.92
CA GLN A 117 -4.25 19.00 5.15
C GLN A 117 -3.49 18.29 4.02
N THR A 118 -4.14 18.05 2.87
CA THR A 118 -3.49 17.33 1.76
C THR A 118 -2.28 18.10 1.22
N ARG A 119 -2.42 19.42 1.04
CA ARG A 119 -1.29 20.27 0.62
C ARG A 119 -0.13 20.18 1.60
N GLU A 120 -0.41 20.28 2.90
CA GLU A 120 0.58 20.23 3.97
C GLU A 120 1.30 18.87 4.03
N ARG A 121 0.56 17.77 3.84
CA ARG A 121 1.14 16.43 3.78
C ARG A 121 2.16 16.30 2.64
N TYR A 122 1.82 16.78 1.45
CA TYR A 122 2.72 16.76 0.30
C TYR A 122 3.93 17.66 0.52
N LEU A 123 3.72 18.83 1.13
CA LEU A 123 4.78 19.76 1.48
C LEU A 123 5.83 19.11 2.38
N ILE A 124 5.42 18.49 3.48
CA ILE A 124 6.31 17.83 4.44
C ILE A 124 7.05 16.68 3.77
N VAL A 125 6.35 15.84 3.02
CA VAL A 125 6.99 14.70 2.34
C VAL A 125 8.05 15.15 1.36
N LEU A 126 7.73 16.14 0.52
CA LEU A 126 8.69 16.68 -0.42
C LEU A 126 9.88 17.32 0.31
N HIS A 127 9.63 18.08 1.37
CA HIS A 127 10.68 18.72 2.18
C HIS A 127 11.71 17.71 2.69
N GLU A 128 11.28 16.60 3.31
CA GLU A 128 12.22 15.61 3.84
C GLU A 128 13.03 14.94 2.72
N TYR A 129 12.39 14.61 1.59
CA TYR A 129 13.11 14.01 0.46
C TYR A 129 14.07 14.99 -0.22
N LEU A 130 13.74 16.28 -0.28
CA LEU A 130 14.67 17.30 -0.79
C LEU A 130 15.92 17.41 0.08
N TRP A 131 15.77 17.31 1.40
CA TRP A 131 16.91 17.31 2.32
C TRP A 131 17.86 16.13 2.02
N LEU A 132 17.33 14.93 1.77
CA LEU A 132 18.13 13.76 1.37
C LEU A 132 18.90 13.97 0.03
N THR A 133 18.45 14.90 -0.82
CA THR A 133 19.16 15.28 -2.05
C THR A 133 20.24 16.35 -1.84
N GLY A 134 20.39 16.87 -0.62
CA GLY A 134 21.30 17.96 -0.26
C GLY A 134 20.70 19.36 -0.44
N ILE A 135 19.38 19.47 -0.59
CA ILE A 135 18.67 20.76 -0.63
C ILE A 135 18.16 21.04 0.78
N GLU A 136 18.89 21.87 1.53
CA GLU A 136 18.47 22.32 2.86
C GLU A 136 17.39 23.40 2.74
N ASP A 137 16.14 23.01 2.97
CA ASP A 137 14.97 23.89 2.81
C ASP A 137 14.32 24.25 4.16
N LEU A 138 15.10 24.77 5.11
CA LEU A 138 14.69 25.02 6.51
C LEU A 138 13.40 25.81 6.69
N GLN A 139 12.98 26.57 5.67
CA GLN A 139 11.79 27.43 5.68
C GLN A 139 10.73 27.01 4.66
N PHE A 140 10.82 25.81 4.09
CA PHE A 140 9.89 25.29 3.09
C PHE A 140 9.78 26.16 1.81
N GLN A 141 10.80 26.96 1.48
CA GLN A 141 10.79 27.84 0.33
C GLN A 141 10.80 27.06 -1.00
N VAL A 142 11.66 26.05 -1.10
CA VAL A 142 11.79 25.23 -2.31
C VAL A 142 10.59 24.29 -2.43
N SER A 143 10.29 23.55 -1.37
CA SER A 143 9.17 22.62 -1.30
C SER A 143 7.84 23.34 -1.53
N SER A 144 7.56 24.48 -0.90
CA SER A 144 6.28 25.21 -1.12
C SER A 144 6.14 25.68 -2.55
N LYS A 145 7.20 26.22 -3.16
CA LYS A 145 7.16 26.66 -4.56
C LYS A 145 6.83 25.50 -5.51
N ILE A 146 7.40 24.33 -5.24
CA ILE A 146 7.10 23.11 -6.01
C ILE A 146 5.65 22.65 -5.78
N ILE A 147 5.18 22.63 -4.52
CA ILE A 147 3.79 22.28 -4.22
C ILE A 147 2.80 23.22 -4.93
N ASP A 148 3.12 24.50 -5.03
CA ASP A 148 2.31 25.49 -5.74
C ASP A 148 2.28 25.19 -7.25
N TRP A 149 3.40 24.79 -7.85
CA TRP A 149 3.44 24.34 -9.25
C TRP A 149 2.62 23.07 -9.50
N LEU A 150 2.62 22.14 -8.56
CA LEU A 150 1.82 20.91 -8.62
C LEU A 150 0.32 21.18 -8.47
N ASN A 151 -0.08 22.41 -8.08
CA ASN A 151 -1.46 22.85 -7.88
C ASN A 151 -2.27 21.86 -7.02
N ILE A 152 -1.68 21.43 -5.90
CA ILE A 152 -2.29 20.43 -5.03
C ILE A 152 -3.42 21.06 -4.24
N SER A 153 -4.65 20.78 -4.64
CA SER A 153 -5.85 21.19 -3.91
C SER A 153 -6.07 20.31 -2.69
N ASN A 154 -6.63 20.91 -1.63
CA ASN A 154 -7.07 20.14 -0.48
C ASN A 154 -8.13 19.11 -0.87
N TYR A 155 -8.06 17.98 -0.19
CA TYR A 155 -8.99 16.89 -0.38
C TYR A 155 -10.42 17.32 0.00
N ASN A 156 -11.40 16.97 -0.83
CA ASN A 156 -12.83 17.14 -0.53
C ASN A 156 -13.41 15.84 0.06
N PRO A 157 -13.74 15.79 1.37
CA PRO A 157 -14.23 14.60 2.08
C PRO A 157 -15.42 13.89 1.42
N ASN A 158 -16.18 14.60 0.59
CA ASN A 158 -17.36 14.09 -0.09
C ASN A 158 -17.06 13.43 -1.44
N ILE A 159 -15.81 13.51 -1.92
CA ILE A 159 -15.43 13.06 -3.26
C ILE A 159 -14.47 11.86 -3.20
N PHE A 160 -13.48 11.81 -2.30
CA PHE A 160 -12.33 10.91 -2.52
C PHE A 160 -11.29 10.71 -1.37
N TRP A 161 -11.57 9.93 -0.33
CA TRP A 161 -10.51 9.53 0.60
C TRP A 161 -10.17 8.08 0.32
N ASN A 162 -8.99 7.81 -0.23
CA ASN A 162 -8.47 6.46 -0.21
C ASN A 162 -6.93 6.41 -0.32
N PRO A 163 -6.21 6.25 0.79
CA PRO A 163 -5.16 5.26 0.84
C PRO A 163 -5.88 3.95 1.20
N VAL A 164 -6.66 3.34 0.31
CA VAL A 164 -6.15 2.39 -0.65
C VAL A 164 -7.36 1.73 -1.37
N ASN A 165 -7.37 1.85 -2.70
CA ASN A 165 -7.85 0.84 -3.66
C ASN A 165 -9.35 0.61 -3.97
N PRO A 166 -9.94 1.38 -4.90
CA PRO A 166 -11.12 0.91 -5.61
C PRO A 166 -10.72 -0.13 -6.65
N VAL A 167 -10.54 -1.41 -6.30
CA VAL A 167 -10.42 -2.43 -7.36
C VAL A 167 -11.72 -2.44 -8.14
N ASN A 168 -11.61 -2.21 -9.44
CA ASN A 168 -12.74 -2.31 -10.35
C ASN A 168 -12.52 -3.37 -11.45
N VAL A 169 -11.35 -4.02 -11.48
CA VAL A 169 -11.04 -5.13 -12.38
C VAL A 169 -10.26 -6.21 -11.65
N LEU A 170 -10.59 -7.47 -11.93
CA LEU A 170 -9.86 -8.63 -11.46
C LEU A 170 -9.59 -9.58 -12.62
N GLU A 171 -8.31 -9.85 -12.86
CA GLU A 171 -7.83 -10.82 -13.85
C GLU A 171 -7.42 -12.11 -13.15
N VAL A 172 -7.61 -13.24 -13.83
CA VAL A 172 -7.24 -14.56 -13.32
C VAL A 172 -6.42 -15.31 -14.35
N GLU A 173 -5.30 -15.86 -13.90
CA GLU A 173 -4.44 -16.75 -14.69
C GLU A 173 -4.35 -18.12 -14.03
N SER A 174 -4.48 -19.20 -14.80
CA SER A 174 -4.08 -20.53 -14.34
C SER A 174 -2.55 -20.64 -14.38
N LEU A 175 -1.94 -21.09 -13.28
CA LEU A 175 -0.50 -21.34 -13.22
C LEU A 175 -0.14 -22.73 -13.74
N ALA A 176 -1.05 -23.70 -13.62
CA ALA A 176 -0.84 -25.06 -14.12
C ALA A 176 -0.90 -25.13 -15.66
N ASN A 177 -1.79 -24.35 -16.29
CA ASN A 177 -2.02 -24.40 -17.74
C ASN A 177 -2.38 -23.01 -18.31
N SER A 178 -1.50 -22.03 -18.13
CA SER A 178 -1.72 -20.63 -18.53
C SER A 178 -2.13 -20.42 -19.99
N GLU A 179 -1.67 -21.27 -20.91
CA GLU A 179 -2.02 -21.16 -22.33
C GLU A 179 -3.42 -21.69 -22.67
N LYS A 180 -3.92 -22.68 -21.91
CA LYS A 180 -5.15 -23.43 -22.22
C LYS A 180 -6.34 -23.05 -21.34
N CYS A 181 -6.09 -22.57 -20.13
CA CYS A 181 -7.13 -22.23 -19.15
C CYS A 181 -7.08 -20.72 -18.90
N LYS A 182 -7.78 -19.98 -19.77
CA LYS A 182 -7.93 -18.52 -19.69
C LYS A 182 -9.24 -18.16 -19.01
N TYR A 183 -9.29 -16.99 -18.40
CA TYR A 183 -10.49 -16.44 -17.76
C TYR A 183 -10.77 -15.04 -18.29
N GLU A 184 -12.05 -14.70 -18.42
CA GLU A 184 -12.44 -13.32 -18.73
C GLU A 184 -12.25 -12.42 -17.49
N PRO A 185 -11.60 -11.26 -17.62
CA PRO A 185 -11.49 -10.30 -16.53
C PRO A 185 -12.85 -9.89 -15.97
N GLN A 186 -12.99 -9.90 -14.65
CA GLN A 186 -14.22 -9.47 -13.98
C GLN A 186 -14.15 -8.01 -13.62
N LYS A 187 -15.24 -7.28 -13.85
CA LYS A 187 -15.36 -5.88 -13.48
C LYS A 187 -16.22 -5.73 -12.24
N PHE A 188 -15.83 -4.83 -11.35
CA PHE A 188 -16.56 -4.50 -10.13
C PHE A 188 -16.95 -3.03 -10.15
N VAL A 189 -18.16 -2.73 -9.69
CA VAL A 189 -18.61 -1.34 -9.57
C VAL A 189 -18.08 -0.79 -8.24
N VAL A 190 -17.18 0.19 -8.29
CA VAL A 190 -16.49 0.75 -7.10
C VAL A 190 -17.47 1.15 -6.00
N SER A 191 -18.55 1.85 -6.38
CA SER A 191 -19.58 2.36 -5.47
C SER A 191 -20.47 1.28 -4.86
N THR A 192 -20.51 0.08 -5.44
CA THR A 192 -21.34 -1.02 -4.95
C THR A 192 -20.68 -1.65 -3.73
N ARG A 193 -21.42 -1.68 -2.61
CA ARG A 193 -20.90 -2.17 -1.33
C ARG A 193 -20.72 -3.69 -1.31
N ALA A 194 -21.53 -4.48 -1.98
CA ALA A 194 -21.34 -5.92 -2.01
C ALA A 194 -21.65 -6.43 -3.41
N GLU A 195 -20.75 -7.25 -3.96
CA GLU A 195 -20.89 -7.77 -5.31
C GLU A 195 -20.29 -9.17 -5.35
N THR A 196 -20.93 -10.08 -6.06
CA THR A 196 -20.45 -11.45 -6.26
C THR A 196 -20.28 -11.67 -7.74
N GLN A 197 -19.09 -12.16 -8.12
CA GLN A 197 -18.78 -12.56 -9.49
C GLN A 197 -18.36 -14.04 -9.48
N GLU A 198 -18.77 -14.78 -10.50
CA GLU A 198 -18.39 -16.17 -10.71
C GLU A 198 -17.70 -16.29 -12.05
N MET A 199 -16.59 -17.04 -12.06
CA MET A 199 -15.74 -17.20 -13.22
C MET A 199 -15.58 -18.69 -13.51
N THR A 200 -15.79 -19.03 -14.76
CA THR A 200 -15.44 -20.32 -15.33
C THR A 200 -14.37 -20.11 -16.40
N PRO A 201 -13.45 -21.07 -16.59
CA PRO A 201 -12.44 -20.95 -17.63
C PRO A 201 -13.11 -20.94 -19.00
N LEU A 202 -12.53 -20.17 -19.93
CA LEU A 202 -12.90 -20.17 -21.35
C LEU A 202 -12.77 -21.57 -21.94
N ALA A 203 -13.51 -21.84 -23.02
CA ALA A 203 -13.54 -23.14 -23.68
C ALA A 203 -12.12 -23.65 -24.04
N GLY A 204 -11.90 -24.96 -23.91
CA GLY A 204 -10.62 -25.61 -24.23
C GLY A 204 -9.73 -25.94 -23.03
N CYS A 205 -10.15 -25.60 -21.80
CA CYS A 205 -9.48 -26.03 -20.58
C CYS A 205 -9.79 -27.53 -20.28
N PRO A 206 -8.77 -28.40 -20.08
CA PRO A 206 -8.98 -29.81 -19.74
C PRO A 206 -9.74 -29.96 -18.42
N ASN A 207 -10.65 -30.95 -18.32
CA ASN A 207 -11.50 -31.14 -17.13
C ASN A 207 -10.74 -31.21 -15.80
N ALA A 208 -9.55 -31.83 -15.78
CA ALA A 208 -8.72 -31.95 -14.58
C ALA A 208 -8.20 -30.58 -14.07
N ASP A 209 -8.13 -29.59 -14.95
CA ASP A 209 -7.54 -28.27 -14.73
C ASP A 209 -8.59 -27.17 -14.61
N ILE A 210 -9.88 -27.51 -14.79
CA ILE A 210 -10.97 -26.55 -14.59
C ILE A 210 -10.99 -26.13 -13.12
N ARG A 211 -10.88 -24.81 -12.93
CA ARG A 211 -11.11 -24.15 -11.64
C ARG A 211 -12.28 -23.18 -11.82
N ASN A 212 -13.34 -23.39 -11.06
CA ASN A 212 -14.43 -22.44 -10.95
C ASN A 212 -14.12 -21.50 -9.79
N ILE A 213 -14.26 -20.20 -9.99
CA ILE A 213 -13.80 -19.19 -9.05
C ILE A 213 -14.98 -18.29 -8.69
N LYS A 214 -15.31 -18.23 -7.41
CA LYS A 214 -16.32 -17.30 -6.86
C LYS A 214 -15.60 -16.20 -6.11
N ILE A 215 -15.92 -14.95 -6.43
CA ILE A 215 -15.31 -13.76 -5.85
C ILE A 215 -16.41 -12.91 -5.22
N GLU A 216 -16.30 -12.68 -3.92
CA GLU A 216 -17.23 -11.87 -3.14
C GLU A 216 -16.51 -10.60 -2.70
N LYS A 217 -16.86 -9.47 -3.33
CA LYS A 217 -16.42 -8.13 -2.95
C LYS A 217 -17.29 -7.62 -1.80
N ILE A 218 -16.64 -7.15 -0.74
CA ILE A 218 -17.26 -6.56 0.45
C ILE A 218 -16.64 -5.18 0.70
N GLY A 219 -17.48 -4.17 0.55
CA GLY A 219 -17.24 -2.78 0.84
C GLY A 219 -17.42 -2.52 2.33
N LEU A 220 -16.31 -2.20 2.99
CA LEU A 220 -16.27 -1.82 4.38
C LEU A 220 -16.10 -0.30 4.46
N ILE A 221 -17.05 0.35 5.13
CA ILE A 221 -16.87 1.73 5.59
C ILE A 221 -16.36 1.59 7.01
N VAL A 222 -15.08 1.87 7.23
CA VAL A 222 -14.49 1.78 8.56
C VAL A 222 -15.09 2.91 9.43
N PRO A 223 -15.63 2.60 10.62
CA PRO A 223 -16.26 3.59 11.47
C PRO A 223 -15.24 4.61 12.02
N GLN A 224 -15.75 5.79 12.38
CA GLN A 224 -14.99 6.95 12.83
C GLN A 224 -14.05 6.69 14.03
N SER A 225 -14.27 5.61 14.78
CA SER A 225 -13.50 5.23 15.98
C SER A 225 -12.10 4.67 15.69
N GLU A 226 -11.81 4.25 14.45
CA GLU A 226 -10.51 3.62 14.12
C GLU A 226 -9.48 4.61 13.54
N GLY A 227 -9.74 5.92 13.57
CA GLY A 227 -8.79 6.93 13.07
C GLY A 227 -8.53 6.89 11.56
N VAL A 228 -9.25 6.03 10.83
CA VAL A 228 -9.18 5.79 9.39
C VAL A 228 -10.60 5.89 8.84
N ARG A 229 -10.86 6.79 7.89
CA ARG A 229 -12.20 6.99 7.28
C ARG A 229 -12.14 6.80 5.77
N GLY A 230 -12.47 5.61 5.27
CA GLY A 230 -12.41 5.31 3.83
C GLY A 230 -13.34 4.18 3.41
N LEU A 231 -13.50 4.03 2.09
CA LEU A 231 -14.12 2.86 1.47
C LEU A 231 -13.04 1.82 1.17
N PHE A 232 -13.10 0.69 1.88
CA PHE A 232 -12.20 -0.44 1.65
C PHE A 232 -12.95 -1.54 0.93
N HIS A 233 -12.32 -2.20 -0.03
CA HIS A 233 -12.85 -3.42 -0.65
C HIS A 233 -12.06 -4.63 -0.19
N ARG A 234 -12.76 -5.55 0.44
CA ARG A 234 -12.26 -6.88 0.79
C ARG A 234 -12.83 -7.89 -0.20
N TYR A 235 -12.01 -8.83 -0.64
CA TYR A 235 -12.37 -9.86 -1.60
C TYR A 235 -12.25 -11.22 -0.92
N GLN A 236 -13.35 -11.95 -0.85
CA GLN A 236 -13.36 -13.35 -0.47
C GLN A 236 -13.40 -14.19 -1.74
N VAL A 237 -12.35 -14.98 -1.96
CA VAL A 237 -12.20 -15.78 -3.16
C VAL A 237 -12.29 -17.25 -2.79
N THR A 238 -13.17 -17.98 -3.47
CA THR A 238 -13.37 -19.42 -3.32
C THR A 238 -13.07 -20.10 -4.63
N VAL A 239 -12.27 -21.16 -4.59
CA VAL A 239 -11.93 -21.97 -5.77
C VAL A 239 -12.50 -23.37 -5.60
N THR A 240 -13.21 -23.84 -6.61
CA THR A 240 -13.74 -25.20 -6.69
C THR A 240 -13.24 -25.88 -7.96
N ASN A 241 -13.21 -27.21 -7.98
CA ASN A 241 -12.93 -27.99 -9.18
C ASN A 241 -14.18 -28.11 -10.09
N ALA A 242 -14.06 -28.84 -11.20
CA ALA A 242 -15.17 -29.10 -12.12
C ALA A 242 -16.40 -29.76 -11.46
N ASP A 243 -16.19 -30.61 -10.46
CA ASP A 243 -17.24 -31.33 -9.74
C ASP A 243 -17.90 -30.48 -8.63
N GLY A 244 -17.45 -29.23 -8.45
CA GLY A 244 -17.92 -28.32 -7.41
C GLY A 244 -17.29 -28.56 -6.03
N ALA A 245 -16.33 -29.47 -5.90
CA ALA A 245 -15.58 -29.66 -4.66
C ALA A 245 -14.68 -28.45 -4.39
N LYS A 246 -14.79 -27.88 -3.19
CA LYS A 246 -14.00 -26.73 -2.75
C LYS A 246 -12.53 -27.12 -2.58
N LEU A 247 -11.66 -26.47 -3.34
CA LEU A 247 -10.21 -26.64 -3.25
C LEU A 247 -9.60 -25.69 -2.22
N ASN A 248 -9.97 -24.41 -2.26
CA ASN A 248 -9.42 -23.41 -1.34
C ASN A 248 -10.36 -22.21 -1.16
N GLN A 249 -10.11 -21.42 -0.12
CA GLN A 249 -10.74 -20.11 0.10
C GLN A 249 -9.77 -19.17 0.79
N VAL A 250 -9.74 -17.91 0.35
CA VAL A 250 -8.92 -16.85 0.91
C VAL A 250 -9.72 -15.57 1.03
N THR A 251 -9.46 -14.80 2.08
CA THR A 251 -9.93 -13.43 2.22
C THR A 251 -8.74 -12.50 2.01
N PHE A 252 -8.87 -11.56 1.09
CA PHE A 252 -7.79 -10.70 0.67
C PHE A 252 -8.26 -9.25 0.58
N GLU A 253 -7.44 -8.33 1.05
CA GLU A 253 -7.69 -6.89 1.00
C GLU A 253 -6.52 -6.29 0.20
N PRO A 254 -6.72 -5.97 -1.09
CA PRO A 254 -5.60 -5.60 -1.94
C PRO A 254 -5.07 -4.22 -1.55
N GLU A 255 -3.77 -4.16 -1.25
CA GLU A 255 -3.11 -2.93 -0.80
C GLU A 255 -2.40 -2.20 -1.96
N TRP A 256 -3.01 -1.14 -2.50
CA TRP A 256 -2.39 -0.24 -3.50
C TRP A 256 -1.52 0.80 -2.80
N GLY A 257 -0.36 0.33 -2.38
CA GLY A 257 0.73 1.16 -1.92
C GLY A 257 1.86 1.34 -2.93
N ARG A 258 1.62 1.20 -4.24
CA ARG A 258 2.71 1.26 -5.24
C ARG A 258 2.52 2.10 -6.50
N CYS A 259 1.33 2.56 -6.89
CA CYS A 259 1.21 3.13 -8.24
C CYS A 259 0.13 4.20 -8.37
N LEU A 260 0.51 5.49 -8.25
CA LEU A 260 -0.35 6.63 -8.59
C LEU A 260 -0.09 7.15 -10.01
N GLY A 261 0.09 6.26 -10.98
CA GLY A 261 -0.73 6.44 -12.17
C GLY A 261 -0.23 5.92 -13.51
N LEU A 262 -0.62 6.67 -14.54
CA LEU A 262 -1.18 6.14 -15.78
C LEU A 262 -0.24 5.42 -16.75
N ASP A 263 1.08 5.45 -16.54
CA ASP A 263 2.01 4.89 -17.53
C ASP A 263 3.00 3.92 -16.91
N THR A 264 2.70 2.63 -17.09
CA THR A 264 3.56 1.52 -17.50
C THR A 264 3.04 0.21 -16.88
N GLN A 265 3.15 -0.85 -17.67
CA GLN A 265 2.55 -2.18 -17.50
C GLN A 265 2.94 -2.91 -16.20
N THR A 266 3.79 -2.33 -15.35
CA THR A 266 4.24 -2.84 -14.05
C THR A 266 3.20 -2.63 -12.94
N CYS A 267 2.26 -1.70 -13.12
CA CYS A 267 1.26 -1.31 -12.12
C CYS A 267 -0.13 -1.92 -12.32
N ARG A 268 -0.40 -2.62 -13.43
CA ARG A 268 -1.66 -3.36 -13.63
C ARG A 268 -1.93 -4.45 -12.57
N TYR A 269 -0.91 -4.77 -11.77
CA TYR A 269 -0.85 -5.98 -10.95
C TYR A 269 -0.57 -5.71 -9.46
N SER A 270 -0.63 -4.47 -8.96
CA SER A 270 -0.48 -4.22 -7.52
C SER A 270 -1.66 -4.83 -6.76
N GLY A 271 -1.40 -5.95 -6.10
CA GLY A 271 -2.43 -6.79 -5.50
C GLY A 271 -2.46 -8.22 -6.04
N ARG A 272 -1.49 -8.64 -6.87
CA ARG A 272 -1.40 -10.04 -7.31
C ARG A 272 -1.41 -11.01 -6.11
N LEU A 273 -2.36 -11.94 -6.11
CA LEU A 273 -2.47 -13.02 -5.13
C LEU A 273 -2.29 -14.35 -5.85
N ILE A 274 -1.25 -15.10 -5.51
CA ILE A 274 -1.09 -16.48 -5.95
C ILE A 274 -1.65 -17.38 -4.85
N PHE A 275 -2.64 -18.20 -5.18
CA PHE A 275 -3.19 -19.17 -4.24
C PHE A 275 -3.73 -20.39 -4.99
N SER A 276 -3.47 -21.59 -4.45
CA SER A 276 -3.61 -22.84 -5.21
C SER A 276 -2.74 -22.82 -6.48
N ASP A 277 -3.33 -23.10 -7.61
CA ASP A 277 -2.77 -23.16 -8.95
C ASP A 277 -3.31 -22.03 -9.83
N ILE A 278 -3.78 -20.95 -9.22
CA ILE A 278 -4.22 -19.74 -9.91
C ILE A 278 -3.53 -18.48 -9.35
N SER A 279 -3.45 -17.48 -10.21
CA SER A 279 -2.95 -16.15 -9.93
C SER A 279 -4.07 -15.15 -10.16
N LEU A 280 -4.54 -14.52 -9.09
CA LEU A 280 -5.44 -13.37 -9.18
C LEU A 280 -4.62 -12.11 -9.30
N ILE A 281 -5.14 -11.19 -10.08
CA ILE A 281 -4.54 -9.92 -10.37
C ILE A 281 -5.63 -8.89 -10.13
N PHE A 282 -5.37 -7.96 -9.22
CA PHE A 282 -6.31 -6.91 -8.88
C PHE A 282 -5.84 -5.65 -9.60
N GLY A 283 -6.75 -5.00 -10.30
CA GLY A 283 -6.49 -3.86 -11.17
C GLY A 283 -7.47 -2.72 -10.94
N PHE A 284 -7.06 -1.53 -11.35
CA PHE A 284 -7.95 -0.38 -11.54
C PHE A 284 -7.82 0.13 -12.97
N ILE A 285 -8.94 0.22 -13.68
CA ILE A 285 -9.01 0.74 -15.04
C ILE A 285 -9.95 1.95 -15.04
N ASP A 286 -9.42 3.15 -15.32
CA ASP A 286 -10.17 4.42 -15.35
C ASP A 286 -11.07 4.58 -16.60
N ASP A 287 -10.96 3.69 -17.60
CA ASP A 287 -11.56 3.85 -18.94
C ASP A 287 -13.07 3.54 -19.05
N PHE A 288 -13.88 3.80 -18.02
CA PHE A 288 -15.35 3.64 -18.12
C PHE A 288 -16.16 4.90 -17.80
N GLN A 289 -15.51 6.07 -17.78
CA GLN A 289 -16.19 7.36 -17.91
C GLN A 289 -15.80 8.11 -19.19
N SER A 290 -16.08 7.52 -20.35
CA SER A 290 -16.77 8.25 -21.41
C SER A 290 -17.13 7.28 -22.54
N GLY A 291 -18.41 6.92 -22.59
CA GLY A 291 -19.01 6.68 -23.88
C GLY A 291 -18.89 7.97 -24.69
N LYS A 292 -17.92 8.01 -25.59
CA LYS A 292 -18.05 8.62 -26.92
C LYS A 292 -17.24 7.79 -27.89
N GLU A 293 -17.96 6.87 -28.53
CA GLU A 293 -17.67 6.47 -29.89
C GLU A 293 -17.45 7.74 -30.74
N ASN A 294 -16.34 7.75 -31.47
CA ASN A 294 -16.18 8.36 -32.79
C ASN A 294 -15.23 7.47 -33.58
#